data_AF-A0A1I3XUP7-F1
#
_entry.id   AF-A0A1I3XUP7-F1
#
_cell.length_a   1.000
_cell.length_b   1.000
_cell.length_c   1.000
_cell.angle_alpha   90.00
_cell.angle_beta   90.00
_cell.angle_gamma   90.00
#
_symmetry.space_group_name_H-M   'P 1'
#
loop_
_entity.id
_entity.type
_entity.pdbx_description
1 polymer ?
#
loop_
_entity_poly.entity_id
_entity_poly.type
_entity_poly.pdbx_seq_one_letter_code
_entity_poly.pdbx_strand_id
1 'polypeptide(L)'
;MLKHPTLALGLVPSTLAVCFCLLADPAGAQMMLPGALQAAPPSDAAPATPGARPGAAGPSKPRTAGQKAPTEAGIVGRDLVREGAAGVMAFQSGAGKSLEITRLSFTGAGIANSHEACRVDVVADAPIELKPAGRAHGLARYDAAVEACPFSLEILDGAVLVSKLAAPCDFAQADCRVDPAGLWGPAGDSIDDKQIKVMERERARAEGAMRTNFRALLSSAGKDKAAIKQIAADQAGFSSEREVACHNYRKEEVHGFCALRLTEARALALQAEFEARPKDAKGANQRKAPNKTKPKPSP
;
A
#
# COMPACT_ATOMS: atom_id res chain seq x y z
N MET A 1 50.80 46.40 -19.47
CA MET A 1 50.20 47.69 -19.90
C MET A 1 49.34 47.43 -21.13
N LEU A 2 48.25 48.21 -21.31
CA LEU A 2 47.12 48.06 -22.25
C LEU A 2 46.05 47.07 -21.74
N LYS A 3 44.99 47.45 -20.99
CA LYS A 3 43.85 48.39 -21.20
C LYS A 3 42.93 47.96 -22.35
N HIS A 4 41.76 47.40 -22.03
CA HIS A 4 40.47 47.39 -22.78
C HIS A 4 39.37 46.68 -21.94
N PRO A 5 38.06 46.90 -22.15
CA PRO A 5 37.33 48.04 -21.60
C PRO A 5 36.11 47.67 -20.75
N THR A 6 35.70 48.67 -19.98
CA THR A 6 34.45 48.82 -19.23
C THR A 6 33.21 48.64 -20.11
N LEU A 7 32.28 47.76 -19.73
CA LEU A 7 30.93 47.69 -20.28
C LEU A 7 29.96 48.38 -19.31
N ALA A 8 29.26 49.37 -19.86
CA ALA A 8 28.43 50.32 -19.15
C ALA A 8 27.04 49.77 -18.80
N LEU A 9 26.59 50.19 -17.62
CA LEU A 9 25.23 50.14 -17.10
C LEU A 9 24.22 50.68 -18.13
N GLY A 10 23.20 49.88 -18.44
CA GLY A 10 21.97 50.34 -19.07
C GLY A 10 20.82 50.25 -18.07
N LEU A 11 20.43 51.38 -17.48
CA LEU A 11 19.16 51.56 -16.78
C LEU A 11 18.07 51.83 -17.83
N VAL A 12 16.95 51.10 -17.77
CA VAL A 12 15.65 51.62 -18.25
C VAL A 12 14.56 51.15 -17.28
N PRO A 13 13.87 52.08 -16.59
CA PRO A 13 12.62 51.80 -15.90
C PRO A 13 11.46 52.04 -16.88
N SER A 14 10.45 51.17 -16.89
CA SER A 14 9.11 51.53 -17.41
C SER A 14 8.06 50.58 -16.86
N THR A 15 7.46 51.05 -15.76
CA THR A 15 6.12 50.70 -15.32
C THR A 15 5.09 51.03 -16.39
N LEU A 16 4.23 50.08 -16.74
CA LEU A 16 2.90 50.40 -17.28
C LEU A 16 1.92 49.35 -16.76
N ALA A 17 1.12 49.81 -15.80
CA ALA A 17 -0.05 49.12 -15.29
C ALA A 17 -1.13 49.10 -16.38
N VAL A 18 -1.65 47.92 -16.70
CA VAL A 18 -2.92 47.78 -17.40
C VAL A 18 -3.83 46.92 -16.54
N CYS A 19 -4.85 47.59 -16.00
CA CYS A 19 -5.97 47.02 -15.28
C CYS A 19 -6.97 46.51 -16.32
N PHE A 20 -7.19 45.20 -16.38
CA PHE A 20 -8.30 44.61 -17.13
C PHE A 20 -9.23 43.88 -16.15
N CYS A 21 -10.27 44.58 -15.71
CA CYS A 21 -11.43 43.98 -15.09
C CYS A 21 -12.27 43.33 -16.20
N LEU A 22 -12.29 42.00 -16.25
CA LEU A 22 -13.34 41.26 -16.96
C LEU A 22 -14.23 40.57 -15.92
N LEU A 23 -15.41 41.14 -15.77
CA LEU A 23 -16.59 40.50 -15.20
C LEU A 23 -17.08 39.46 -16.22
N ALA A 24 -17.23 38.21 -15.80
CA ALA A 24 -17.99 37.20 -16.53
C ALA A 24 -18.67 36.26 -15.52
N ASP A 25 -19.91 35.92 -15.86
CA ASP A 25 -20.99 35.34 -15.06
C ASP A 25 -20.70 34.09 -14.21
N PRO A 26 -21.49 33.86 -13.14
CA PRO A 26 -21.59 32.54 -12.51
C PRO A 26 -22.28 31.58 -13.48
N ALA A 27 -21.49 30.85 -14.25
CA ALA A 27 -21.96 29.68 -14.98
C ALA A 27 -22.48 28.64 -13.97
N GLY A 28 -23.80 28.55 -13.85
CA GLY A 28 -24.48 27.46 -13.17
C GLY A 28 -24.23 26.15 -13.90
N ALA A 29 -23.13 25.46 -13.55
CA ALA A 29 -22.86 24.11 -13.97
C ALA A 29 -23.88 23.16 -13.32
N GLN A 30 -25.06 23.04 -13.92
CA GLN A 30 -25.95 21.93 -13.63
C GLN A 30 -25.31 20.67 -14.23
N MET A 31 -24.69 19.86 -13.37
CA MET A 31 -24.38 18.47 -13.70
C MET A 31 -25.69 17.72 -13.95
N MET A 32 -26.15 17.76 -15.19
CA MET A 32 -27.11 16.77 -15.70
C MET A 32 -26.38 15.44 -15.73
N LEU A 33 -26.72 14.56 -14.79
CA LEU A 33 -26.41 13.14 -14.84
C LEU A 33 -27.33 12.48 -15.88
N PRO A 34 -26.84 12.00 -17.04
CA PRO A 34 -27.62 11.17 -17.94
C PRO A 34 -27.54 9.73 -17.39
N GLY A 35 -28.57 9.32 -16.64
CA GLY A 35 -28.54 7.98 -16.06
C GLY A 35 -29.67 7.67 -15.08
N ALA A 36 -30.88 8.18 -15.33
CA ALA A 36 -32.06 7.76 -14.60
C ALA A 36 -33.10 7.20 -15.59
N LEU A 37 -33.49 5.95 -15.32
CA LEU A 37 -34.71 5.26 -15.74
C LEU A 37 -34.81 4.79 -17.20
N GLN A 38 -34.55 3.50 -17.40
CA GLN A 38 -35.47 2.66 -18.17
C GLN A 38 -35.66 1.33 -17.42
N ALA A 39 -36.81 1.21 -16.77
CA ALA A 39 -37.34 -0.08 -16.32
C ALA A 39 -37.79 -0.86 -17.56
N ALA A 40 -37.27 -2.08 -17.72
CA ALA A 40 -37.73 -2.99 -18.76
C ALA A 40 -39.15 -3.49 -18.44
N PRO A 41 -40.01 -3.71 -19.45
CA PRO A 41 -41.36 -4.23 -19.24
C PRO A 41 -41.32 -5.70 -18.77
N PRO A 42 -42.30 -6.15 -17.96
CA PRO A 42 -42.38 -7.53 -17.51
C PRO A 42 -42.71 -8.45 -18.69
N SER A 43 -41.87 -9.45 -18.93
CA SER A 43 -42.18 -10.56 -19.82
C SER A 43 -43.05 -11.56 -19.07
N ASP A 44 -44.23 -11.84 -19.61
CA ASP A 44 -45.10 -12.94 -19.20
C ASP A 44 -44.37 -14.28 -19.40
N ALA A 45 -44.18 -15.01 -18.31
CA ALA A 45 -43.80 -16.42 -18.33
C ALA A 45 -44.77 -17.22 -17.44
N ALA A 46 -45.33 -18.27 -18.03
CA ALA A 46 -46.31 -19.19 -17.49
C ALA A 46 -45.85 -19.88 -16.18
N PRO A 47 -46.78 -20.41 -15.35
CA PRO A 47 -46.54 -20.70 -13.94
C PRO A 47 -45.64 -21.92 -13.73
N ALA A 48 -44.52 -21.72 -13.04
CA ALA A 48 -43.69 -22.79 -12.51
C ALA A 48 -44.28 -23.33 -11.20
N THR A 49 -44.29 -24.65 -11.10
CA THR A 49 -44.75 -25.50 -9.99
C THR A 49 -44.15 -25.09 -8.63
N PRO A 50 -44.91 -25.18 -7.51
CA PRO A 50 -44.40 -24.79 -6.20
C PRO A 50 -43.47 -25.87 -5.64
N GLY A 51 -42.17 -25.64 -5.76
CA GLY A 51 -41.12 -26.50 -5.22
C GLY A 51 -40.13 -25.71 -4.38
N ALA A 52 -40.11 -26.01 -3.07
CA ALA A 52 -39.09 -25.67 -2.07
C ALA A 52 -38.77 -24.17 -1.85
N ARG A 53 -39.27 -23.64 -0.73
CA ARG A 53 -38.70 -22.44 -0.08
C ARG A 53 -37.19 -22.65 0.11
N PRO A 54 -36.31 -21.72 -0.32
CA PRO A 54 -34.95 -21.68 0.18
C PRO A 54 -35.05 -21.48 1.69
N GLY A 55 -34.61 -22.48 2.47
CA GLY A 55 -34.42 -22.31 3.89
C GLY A 55 -33.55 -21.08 4.10
N ALA A 56 -34.01 -20.14 4.91
CA ALA A 56 -33.24 -18.97 5.29
C ALA A 56 -31.90 -19.45 5.85
N ALA A 57 -30.84 -19.32 5.05
CA ALA A 57 -29.50 -19.58 5.51
C ALA A 57 -29.27 -18.63 6.69
N GLY A 58 -29.09 -19.20 7.88
CA GLY A 58 -28.66 -18.44 9.04
C GLY A 58 -27.40 -17.63 8.69
N PRO A 59 -27.13 -16.50 9.37
CA PRO A 59 -26.07 -15.59 8.99
C PRO A 59 -24.74 -16.34 8.84
N SER A 60 -24.23 -16.41 7.62
CA SER A 60 -22.95 -17.03 7.32
C SER A 60 -21.87 -16.25 8.05
N LYS A 61 -20.99 -16.94 8.77
CA LYS A 61 -19.85 -16.31 9.45
C LYS A 61 -19.06 -15.45 8.46
N PRO A 62 -18.62 -14.24 8.85
CA PRO A 62 -17.76 -13.42 8.02
C PRO A 62 -16.52 -14.20 7.58
N ARG A 63 -16.13 -14.07 6.31
CA ARG A 63 -14.95 -14.72 5.73
C ARG A 63 -14.17 -13.71 4.91
N THR A 64 -12.86 -13.81 4.98
CA THR A 64 -11.92 -13.06 4.15
C THR A 64 -11.81 -13.70 2.76
N ALA A 65 -11.24 -12.98 1.81
CA ALA A 65 -10.98 -13.43 0.44
C ALA A 65 -9.88 -14.51 0.36
N GLY A 66 -9.09 -14.73 1.42
CA GLY A 66 -8.08 -15.79 1.48
C GLY A 66 -6.87 -15.54 0.56
N GLN A 67 -6.36 -14.31 0.55
CA GLN A 67 -5.19 -13.96 -0.25
C GLN A 67 -3.93 -14.62 0.29
N LYS A 68 -3.06 -15.06 -0.63
CA LYS A 68 -1.75 -15.61 -0.30
C LYS A 68 -0.75 -14.47 -0.20
N ALA A 69 0.01 -14.44 0.89
CA ALA A 69 1.11 -13.50 1.03
C ALA A 69 2.21 -13.76 -0.03
N PRO A 70 2.83 -12.70 -0.58
CA PRO A 70 4.01 -12.83 -1.42
C PRO A 70 5.16 -13.55 -0.71
N THR A 71 6.07 -14.10 -1.51
CA THR A 71 7.29 -14.79 -1.05
C THR A 71 8.52 -14.15 -1.67
N GLU A 72 9.67 -14.38 -1.07
CA GLU A 72 10.97 -13.82 -1.45
C GLU A 72 11.36 -14.21 -2.88
N ALA A 73 10.83 -15.32 -3.40
CA ALA A 73 11.06 -15.77 -4.79
C ALA A 73 10.70 -14.72 -5.85
N GLY A 74 9.80 -13.77 -5.55
CA GLY A 74 9.42 -12.70 -6.49
C GLY A 74 10.48 -11.61 -6.66
N ILE A 75 11.44 -11.50 -5.75
CA ILE A 75 12.47 -10.44 -5.72
C ILE A 75 13.90 -10.96 -5.91
N VAL A 76 14.14 -12.24 -5.65
CA VAL A 76 15.46 -12.87 -5.82
C VAL A 76 15.87 -12.83 -7.30
N GLY A 77 17.13 -12.43 -7.54
CA GLY A 77 17.71 -12.35 -8.90
C GLY A 77 17.20 -11.18 -9.73
N ARG A 78 16.58 -10.17 -9.11
CA ARG A 78 16.04 -8.99 -9.78
C ARG A 78 16.65 -7.73 -9.18
N ASP A 79 16.93 -6.75 -10.05
CA ASP A 79 17.22 -5.39 -9.62
C ASP A 79 15.89 -4.67 -9.33
N LEU A 80 15.73 -4.23 -8.08
CA LEU A 80 14.63 -3.38 -7.67
C LEU A 80 15.11 -1.93 -7.59
N VAL A 81 14.33 -1.00 -8.11
CA VAL A 81 14.63 0.41 -8.24
C VAL A 81 13.63 1.18 -7.39
N ARG A 82 14.10 2.08 -6.51
CA ARG A 82 13.25 2.91 -5.67
C ARG A 82 12.42 3.83 -6.55
N GLU A 83 11.12 3.82 -6.34
CA GLU A 83 10.13 4.58 -7.14
C GLU A 83 10.32 4.41 -8.65
N GLY A 84 10.83 3.26 -9.09
CA GLY A 84 11.06 2.94 -10.50
C GLY A 84 12.14 3.77 -11.21
N ALA A 85 12.90 4.62 -10.49
CA ALA A 85 13.86 5.55 -11.09
C ALA A 85 15.21 5.71 -10.36
N ALA A 86 15.26 5.42 -9.06
CA ALA A 86 16.31 5.91 -8.17
C ALA A 86 16.93 4.76 -7.35
N GLY A 87 18.26 4.70 -7.26
CA GLY A 87 18.95 3.63 -6.55
C GLY A 87 18.69 2.22 -7.11
N VAL A 88 19.35 1.22 -6.53
CA VAL A 88 19.17 -0.19 -6.88
C VAL A 88 19.32 -1.04 -5.63
N MET A 89 18.44 -2.01 -5.44
CA MET A 89 18.49 -3.05 -4.41
C MET A 89 18.29 -4.41 -5.07
N ALA A 90 19.23 -5.33 -4.90
CA ALA A 90 19.14 -6.67 -5.47
C ALA A 90 19.31 -7.74 -4.40
N PHE A 91 18.57 -8.84 -4.54
CA PHE A 91 18.50 -9.90 -3.54
C PHE A 91 18.97 -11.24 -4.09
N GLN A 92 19.58 -12.03 -3.20
CA GLN A 92 19.84 -13.45 -3.46
C GLN A 92 19.43 -14.31 -2.27
N SER A 93 19.28 -15.61 -2.53
CA SER A 93 19.22 -16.60 -1.46
C SER A 93 20.62 -16.90 -0.95
N GLY A 94 20.87 -16.63 0.32
CA GLY A 94 22.12 -16.95 1.00
C GLY A 94 22.17 -18.37 1.54
N ALA A 95 23.23 -18.67 2.30
CA ALA A 95 23.37 -19.96 2.96
C ALA A 95 22.21 -20.21 3.93
N GLY A 96 21.70 -21.45 3.98
CA GLY A 96 20.63 -21.80 4.92
C GLY A 96 19.27 -21.16 4.64
N LYS A 97 19.01 -20.69 3.40
CA LYS A 97 17.79 -19.97 2.99
C LYS A 97 17.65 -18.58 3.63
N SER A 98 18.76 -17.95 4.05
CA SER A 98 18.76 -16.53 4.37
C SER A 98 18.48 -15.70 3.11
N LEU A 99 17.98 -14.48 3.30
CA LEU A 99 17.82 -13.50 2.23
C LEU A 99 18.96 -12.48 2.38
N GLU A 100 19.69 -12.22 1.31
CA GLU A 100 20.84 -11.32 1.33
C GLU A 100 20.66 -10.21 0.29
N ILE A 101 21.04 -8.98 0.64
CA ILE A 101 21.17 -7.88 -0.31
C ILE A 101 22.57 -7.96 -0.93
N THR A 102 22.63 -8.20 -2.23
CA THR A 102 23.90 -8.33 -3.00
C THR A 102 24.34 -7.04 -3.66
N ARG A 103 23.39 -6.11 -3.84
CA ARG A 103 23.64 -4.79 -4.38
C ARG A 103 22.72 -3.83 -3.68
N LEU A 104 23.29 -2.75 -3.17
CA LEU A 104 22.53 -1.67 -2.57
C LEU A 104 23.19 -0.35 -2.96
N SER A 105 22.44 0.47 -3.68
CA SER A 105 22.82 1.82 -4.01
C SER A 105 21.69 2.77 -3.68
N PHE A 106 22.03 3.86 -3.01
CA PHE A 106 21.11 4.94 -2.70
C PHE A 106 21.44 6.15 -3.54
N THR A 107 20.41 6.89 -3.90
CA THR A 107 20.51 8.23 -4.48
C THR A 107 19.84 9.23 -3.55
N GLY A 108 20.49 10.36 -3.31
CA GLY A 108 20.03 11.39 -2.40
C GLY A 108 20.54 12.78 -2.80
N ALA A 109 20.65 13.66 -1.81
CA ALA A 109 21.12 15.03 -1.97
C ALA A 109 22.41 15.27 -1.19
N GLY A 110 23.27 16.15 -1.71
CA GLY A 110 24.51 16.55 -1.05
C GLY A 110 24.27 17.11 0.35
N ILE A 111 25.10 16.76 1.33
CA ILE A 111 24.99 17.32 2.69
C ILE A 111 25.49 18.78 2.69
N ALA A 112 26.62 19.05 2.03
CA ALA A 112 27.13 20.41 1.85
C ALA A 112 26.25 21.25 0.92
N ASN A 113 25.79 20.66 -0.19
CA ASN A 113 24.97 21.31 -1.21
C ASN A 113 23.73 20.47 -1.53
N SER A 114 22.58 20.79 -0.91
CA SER A 114 21.34 20.01 -1.07
C SER A 114 20.73 20.02 -2.48
N HIS A 115 21.21 20.90 -3.37
CA HIS A 115 20.81 20.93 -4.77
C HIS A 115 21.59 19.95 -5.66
N GLU A 116 22.71 19.43 -5.18
CA GLU A 116 23.53 18.46 -5.91
C GLU A 116 23.05 17.04 -5.59
N ALA A 117 22.86 16.23 -6.62
CA ALA A 117 22.53 14.82 -6.43
C ALA A 117 23.78 14.04 -6.01
N CYS A 118 23.60 13.10 -5.08
CA CYS A 118 24.67 12.21 -4.62
C CYS A 118 24.24 10.75 -4.75
N ARG A 119 25.23 9.85 -4.78
CA ARG A 119 25.02 8.41 -4.82
C ARG A 119 25.95 7.72 -3.81
N VAL A 120 25.42 6.73 -3.11
CA VAL A 120 26.18 5.87 -2.19
C VAL A 120 25.96 4.43 -2.62
N ASP A 121 27.04 3.72 -2.92
CA ASP A 121 27.01 2.27 -3.10
C ASP A 121 27.44 1.63 -1.78
N VAL A 122 26.52 0.93 -1.11
CA VAL A 122 26.70 0.40 0.25
C VAL A 122 27.31 -1.00 0.24
N VAL A 123 26.93 -1.82 -0.75
CA VAL A 123 27.47 -3.18 -0.90
C VAL A 123 28.61 -3.14 -1.90
N ALA A 124 29.83 -2.91 -1.40
CA ALA A 124 31.05 -2.97 -2.20
C ALA A 124 31.77 -4.33 -2.09
N ASP A 125 31.80 -4.95 -0.90
CA ASP A 125 32.69 -6.08 -0.62
C ASP A 125 31.99 -7.38 -0.16
N ALA A 126 30.83 -7.31 0.50
CA ALA A 126 30.10 -8.49 1.00
C ALA A 126 28.57 -8.30 1.01
N PRO A 127 27.78 -9.34 0.69
CA PRO A 127 26.32 -9.29 0.81
C PRO A 127 25.85 -8.98 2.23
N ILE A 128 24.74 -8.25 2.35
CA ILE A 128 24.13 -7.91 3.64
C ILE A 128 23.06 -8.94 3.94
N GLU A 129 23.29 -9.77 4.95
CA GLU A 129 22.29 -10.73 5.43
C GLU A 129 21.14 -10.01 6.12
N LEU A 130 19.92 -10.30 5.68
CA LEU A 130 18.70 -9.77 6.26
C LEU A 130 18.24 -10.60 7.46
N LYS A 131 17.85 -9.91 8.53
CA LYS A 131 17.29 -10.53 9.72
C LYS A 131 15.77 -10.65 9.58
N PRO A 132 15.17 -11.85 9.65
CA PRO A 132 13.71 -11.98 9.68
C PRO A 132 13.12 -11.28 10.91
N ALA A 133 12.16 -10.39 10.68
CA ALA A 133 11.48 -9.60 11.72
C ALA A 133 10.00 -10.03 11.89
N GLY A 134 9.67 -11.24 11.44
CA GLY A 134 8.33 -11.81 11.55
C GLY A 134 7.40 -11.40 10.40
N ARG A 135 6.11 -11.20 10.72
CA ARG A 135 5.12 -10.76 9.75
C ARG A 135 4.42 -9.50 10.24
N ALA A 136 4.59 -8.40 9.51
CA ALA A 136 3.86 -7.17 9.74
C ALA A 136 2.71 -7.11 8.72
N HIS A 137 1.48 -6.90 9.20
CA HIS A 137 0.29 -6.82 8.34
C HIS A 137 0.11 -8.03 7.38
N GLY A 138 0.57 -9.22 7.78
CA GLY A 138 0.53 -10.45 6.97
C GLY A 138 1.68 -10.61 5.96
N LEU A 139 2.49 -9.57 5.74
CA LEU A 139 3.66 -9.58 4.87
C LEU A 139 4.92 -10.01 5.63
N ALA A 140 5.83 -10.72 4.96
CA ALA A 140 7.12 -11.05 5.53
C ALA A 140 7.94 -9.76 5.72
N ARG A 141 8.47 -9.54 6.92
CA ARG A 141 9.28 -8.37 7.26
C ARG A 141 10.71 -8.77 7.54
N TYR A 142 11.65 -7.96 7.09
CA TYR A 142 13.08 -8.13 7.28
C TYR A 142 13.73 -6.83 7.75
N ASP A 143 14.81 -6.95 8.52
CA ASP A 143 15.66 -5.83 8.92
C ASP A 143 17.02 -5.93 8.22
N ALA A 144 17.44 -4.81 7.62
CA ALA A 144 18.74 -4.63 7.01
C ALA A 144 19.64 -3.83 7.95
N ALA A 145 20.75 -4.44 8.37
CA ALA A 145 21.75 -3.79 9.22
C ALA A 145 22.80 -3.08 8.37
N VAL A 146 22.42 -1.97 7.74
CA VAL A 146 23.35 -1.10 7.00
C VAL A 146 23.98 -0.10 7.97
N GLU A 147 25.31 0.00 7.94
CA GLU A 147 26.03 1.01 8.72
C GLU A 147 25.55 2.42 8.35
N ALA A 148 25.28 3.25 9.36
CA ALA A 148 24.66 4.58 9.23
C ALA A 148 23.22 4.64 8.66
N CYS A 149 22.62 3.51 8.22
CA CYS A 149 21.28 3.53 7.63
C CYS A 149 20.46 2.24 7.85
N PRO A 150 20.21 1.79 9.09
CA PRO A 150 19.38 0.62 9.33
C PRO A 150 17.93 0.87 8.87
N PHE A 151 17.32 -0.10 8.18
CA PHE A 151 15.93 -0.02 7.75
C PHE A 151 15.23 -1.38 7.80
N SER A 152 13.89 -1.34 7.85
CA SER A 152 13.05 -2.52 7.68
C SER A 152 12.36 -2.50 6.31
N LEU A 153 12.17 -3.68 5.74
CA LEU A 153 11.44 -3.86 4.49
C LEU A 153 10.37 -4.95 4.62
N GLU A 154 9.29 -4.79 3.87
CA GLU A 154 8.22 -5.78 3.72
C GLU A 154 8.23 -6.34 2.30
N ILE A 155 8.10 -7.66 2.17
CA ILE A 155 8.10 -8.34 0.87
C ILE A 155 6.73 -8.20 0.20
N LEU A 156 6.72 -7.65 -1.00
CA LEU A 156 5.57 -7.55 -1.88
C LEU A 156 5.75 -8.47 -3.10
N ASP A 157 4.72 -8.61 -3.93
CA ASP A 157 4.84 -9.40 -5.15
C ASP A 157 5.71 -8.67 -6.19
N GLY A 158 6.97 -9.13 -6.29
CA GLY A 158 7.95 -8.56 -7.19
C GLY A 158 8.51 -7.20 -6.79
N ALA A 159 8.29 -6.78 -5.54
CA ALA A 159 8.76 -5.52 -4.97
C ALA A 159 9.04 -5.67 -3.47
N VAL A 160 9.65 -4.65 -2.87
CA VAL A 160 9.70 -4.48 -1.41
C VAL A 160 9.27 -3.07 -1.02
N LEU A 161 8.63 -2.92 0.13
CA LEU A 161 8.31 -1.62 0.71
C LEU A 161 9.25 -1.35 1.88
N VAL A 162 10.07 -0.29 1.78
CA VAL A 162 10.94 0.14 2.87
C VAL A 162 10.19 1.14 3.74
N SER A 163 10.14 0.87 5.04
CA SER A 163 9.45 1.72 6.01
C SER A 163 10.13 3.07 6.16
N LYS A 164 9.32 4.11 6.39
CA LYS A 164 9.82 5.46 6.68
C LYS A 164 10.70 5.45 7.94
N LEU A 165 11.88 6.04 7.83
CA LEU A 165 12.78 6.25 8.97
C LEU A 165 12.39 7.52 9.74
N ALA A 166 12.79 7.58 11.01
CA ALA A 166 12.58 8.78 11.83
C ALA A 166 13.40 9.99 11.31
N ALA A 167 14.53 9.74 10.67
CA ALA A 167 15.41 10.72 10.05
C ALA A 167 16.07 10.11 8.80
N PRO A 168 16.47 10.93 7.81
CA PRO A 168 17.28 10.47 6.69
C PRO A 168 18.66 10.01 7.17
N CYS A 169 19.32 9.18 6.37
CA CYS A 169 20.65 8.65 6.63
C CYS A 169 21.73 9.57 6.06
N ASP A 170 22.73 9.92 6.87
CA ASP A 170 23.86 10.75 6.47
C ASP A 170 25.11 9.87 6.27
N PHE A 171 25.59 9.81 5.03
CA PHE A 171 26.83 9.19 4.63
C PHE A 171 27.91 10.27 4.48
N ALA A 172 28.49 10.69 5.60
CA ALA A 172 29.43 11.83 5.63
C ALA A 172 30.64 11.67 4.70
N GLN A 173 31.17 10.45 4.55
CA GLN A 173 32.30 10.18 3.66
C GLN A 173 31.96 10.39 2.18
N ALA A 174 30.68 10.27 1.81
CA ALA A 174 30.18 10.48 0.46
C ALA A 174 29.47 11.84 0.29
N ASP A 175 29.51 12.71 1.30
CA ASP A 175 28.74 13.96 1.37
C ASP A 175 27.26 13.76 0.98
N CYS A 176 26.64 12.67 1.44
CA CYS A 176 25.34 12.25 0.90
C CYS A 176 24.28 11.99 1.96
N ARG A 177 23.13 12.67 1.85
CA ARG A 177 21.94 12.43 2.66
C ARG A 177 20.90 11.67 1.84
N VAL A 178 20.46 10.52 2.35
CA VAL A 178 19.53 9.61 1.64
C VAL A 178 18.35 9.22 2.53
N ASP A 179 17.18 9.00 1.92
CA ASP A 179 16.04 8.34 2.57
C ASP A 179 15.76 7.02 1.83
N PRO A 180 15.97 5.84 2.43
CA PRO A 180 15.73 4.57 1.75
C PRO A 180 14.24 4.22 1.64
N ALA A 181 13.35 4.97 2.30
CA ALA A 181 11.92 4.71 2.32
C ALA A 181 11.29 4.80 0.94
N GLY A 182 10.20 4.05 0.78
CA GLY A 182 9.44 3.99 -0.46
C GLY A 182 9.37 2.59 -1.05
N LEU A 183 8.74 2.51 -2.22
CA LEU A 183 8.54 1.27 -2.95
C LEU A 183 9.75 0.99 -3.85
N TRP A 184 10.32 -0.19 -3.70
CA TRP A 184 11.39 -0.69 -4.56
C TRP A 184 10.83 -1.79 -5.45
N GLY A 185 10.78 -1.55 -6.75
CA GLY A 185 10.14 -2.44 -7.73
C GLY A 185 10.86 -2.44 -9.07
N PRO A 186 10.24 -2.94 -10.16
CA PRO A 186 10.79 -2.81 -11.50
C PRO A 186 11.05 -1.34 -11.86
N ALA A 187 12.08 -1.07 -12.67
CA ALA A 187 12.21 0.25 -13.29
C ALA A 187 10.90 0.62 -14.02
N GLY A 188 10.39 1.84 -13.84
CA GLY A 188 9.09 2.23 -14.42
C GLY A 188 9.07 2.12 -15.95
N ASP A 189 10.23 2.35 -16.58
CA ASP A 189 10.42 2.24 -18.03
C ASP A 189 10.50 0.80 -18.55
N SER A 190 10.64 -0.21 -17.68
CA SER A 190 10.77 -1.61 -18.08
C SER A 190 9.47 -2.40 -18.08
N ILE A 191 8.36 -1.78 -17.68
CA ILE A 191 7.05 -2.41 -17.64
C ILE A 191 6.40 -2.31 -19.02
N ASP A 192 6.14 -3.46 -19.64
CA ASP A 192 5.55 -3.55 -20.98
C ASP A 192 4.00 -3.58 -20.98
N ASP A 193 3.39 -3.36 -22.14
CA ASP A 193 1.93 -3.36 -22.32
C ASP A 193 1.25 -4.66 -21.89
N LYS A 194 1.95 -5.80 -21.99
CA LYS A 194 1.41 -7.10 -21.58
C LYS A 194 1.33 -7.16 -20.05
N GLN A 195 2.36 -6.69 -19.36
CA GLN A 195 2.38 -6.56 -17.91
C GLN A 195 1.32 -5.56 -17.44
N ILE A 196 1.18 -4.41 -18.09
CA ILE A 196 0.14 -3.41 -17.78
C ILE A 196 -1.25 -4.06 -17.80
N LYS A 197 -1.59 -4.78 -18.88
CA LYS A 197 -2.88 -5.49 -18.99
C LYS A 197 -3.10 -6.53 -17.89
N VAL A 198 -2.04 -7.20 -17.43
CA VAL A 198 -2.12 -8.13 -16.30
C VAL A 198 -2.42 -7.36 -15.01
N MET A 199 -1.68 -6.30 -14.74
CA MET A 199 -1.83 -5.48 -13.53
C MET A 199 -3.20 -4.84 -13.42
N GLU A 200 -3.81 -4.39 -14.52
CA GLU A 200 -5.18 -3.88 -14.53
C GLU A 200 -6.19 -4.92 -14.00
N ARG A 201 -6.04 -6.20 -14.40
CA ARG A 201 -6.90 -7.28 -13.93
C ARG A 201 -6.62 -7.63 -12.46
N GLU A 202 -5.36 -7.68 -12.07
CA GLU A 202 -5.00 -7.96 -10.69
C GLU A 202 -5.44 -6.82 -9.75
N ARG A 203 -5.44 -5.57 -10.21
CA ARG A 203 -5.94 -4.42 -9.43
C ARG A 203 -7.42 -4.60 -9.09
N ALA A 204 -8.25 -4.95 -10.07
CA ALA A 204 -9.66 -5.22 -9.84
C ALA A 204 -9.89 -6.34 -8.80
N ARG A 205 -9.03 -7.38 -8.83
CA ARG A 205 -9.07 -8.47 -7.85
C ARG A 205 -8.62 -8.03 -6.46
N ALA A 206 -7.50 -7.33 -6.37
CA ALA A 206 -6.93 -6.81 -5.12
C ALA A 206 -7.94 -5.88 -4.42
N GLU A 207 -8.58 -4.97 -5.16
CA GLU A 207 -9.62 -4.11 -4.61
C GLU A 207 -10.87 -4.90 -4.16
N GLY A 208 -11.29 -5.90 -4.94
CA GLY A 208 -12.39 -6.79 -4.57
C GLY A 208 -12.11 -7.55 -3.27
N ALA A 209 -10.87 -8.02 -3.12
CA ALA A 209 -10.40 -8.71 -1.93
C ALA A 209 -10.28 -7.75 -0.73
N MET A 210 -9.76 -6.54 -0.93
CA MET A 210 -9.71 -5.47 0.07
C MET A 210 -11.11 -5.15 0.61
N ARG A 211 -12.10 -4.93 -0.28
CA ARG A 211 -13.49 -4.66 0.12
C ARG A 211 -14.10 -5.83 0.90
N THR A 212 -13.83 -7.06 0.45
CA THR A 212 -14.32 -8.28 1.12
C THR A 212 -13.73 -8.40 2.52
N ASN A 213 -12.42 -8.23 2.66
CA ASN A 213 -11.70 -8.30 3.92
C ASN A 213 -12.11 -7.19 4.89
N PHE A 214 -12.27 -5.97 4.39
CA PHE A 214 -12.78 -4.84 5.18
C PHE A 214 -14.17 -5.12 5.77
N ARG A 215 -15.11 -5.64 4.96
CA ARG A 215 -16.45 -6.02 5.43
C ARG A 215 -16.40 -7.14 6.46
N ALA A 216 -15.52 -8.12 6.28
CA ALA A 216 -15.34 -9.20 7.24
C ALA A 216 -14.79 -8.67 8.58
N LEU A 217 -13.78 -7.80 8.52
CA LEU A 217 -13.18 -7.15 9.69
C LEU A 217 -14.20 -6.28 10.43
N LEU A 218 -14.94 -5.42 9.73
CA LEU A 218 -16.02 -4.63 10.31
C LEU A 218 -17.08 -5.52 10.99
N SER A 219 -17.49 -6.60 10.32
CA SER A 219 -18.48 -7.53 10.88
C SER A 219 -17.96 -8.24 12.14
N SER A 220 -16.66 -8.52 12.20
CA SER A 220 -16.03 -9.15 13.37
C SER A 220 -15.97 -8.25 14.60
N ALA A 221 -16.06 -6.92 14.43
CA ALA A 221 -16.13 -5.98 15.55
C ALA A 221 -17.50 -5.98 16.25
N GLY A 222 -18.53 -6.59 15.66
CA GLY A 222 -19.84 -6.76 16.28
C GLY A 222 -20.49 -5.44 16.71
N LYS A 223 -20.58 -5.20 18.01
CA LYS A 223 -21.16 -3.98 18.61
C LYS A 223 -20.13 -3.01 19.16
N ASP A 224 -18.84 -3.31 19.03
CA ASP A 224 -17.77 -2.43 19.48
C ASP A 224 -17.68 -1.20 18.56
N LYS A 225 -18.35 -0.12 18.97
CA LYS A 225 -18.39 1.14 18.22
C LYS A 225 -17.00 1.78 18.07
N ALA A 226 -16.11 1.60 19.06
CA ALA A 226 -14.76 2.17 18.99
C ALA A 226 -13.95 1.43 17.93
N ALA A 227 -13.98 0.09 17.93
CA ALA A 227 -13.35 -0.71 16.89
C ALA A 227 -13.91 -0.42 15.50
N ILE A 228 -15.24 -0.32 15.36
CA ILE A 228 -15.89 0.01 14.07
C ILE A 228 -15.40 1.38 13.56
N LYS A 229 -15.36 2.40 14.43
CA LYS A 229 -14.91 3.75 14.06
C LYS A 229 -13.44 3.73 13.64
N GLN A 230 -12.59 3.02 14.37
CA GLN A 230 -11.17 2.90 14.05
C GLN A 230 -10.96 2.22 12.70
N ILE A 231 -11.56 1.04 12.50
CA ILE A 231 -11.47 0.29 11.23
C ILE A 231 -11.93 1.14 10.04
N ALA A 232 -13.05 1.86 10.20
CA ALA A 232 -13.58 2.72 9.15
C ALA A 232 -12.66 3.93 8.86
N ALA A 233 -12.09 4.55 9.90
CA ALA A 233 -11.16 5.67 9.74
C ALA A 233 -9.88 5.25 9.02
N ASP A 234 -9.28 4.12 9.42
CA ASP A 234 -8.05 3.60 8.80
C ASP A 234 -8.29 3.25 7.32
N GLN A 235 -9.46 2.72 6.98
CA GLN A 235 -9.79 2.46 5.58
C GLN A 235 -10.08 3.72 4.77
N ALA A 236 -10.59 4.78 5.38
CA ALA A 236 -10.88 6.04 4.69
C ALA A 236 -9.59 6.77 4.27
N GLY A 237 -8.55 6.74 5.11
CA GLY A 237 -7.25 7.37 4.82
C GLY A 237 -6.45 6.67 3.70
N PHE A 238 -6.65 5.36 3.54
CA PHE A 238 -5.83 4.52 2.67
C PHE A 238 -5.73 5.03 1.21
N SER A 239 -6.83 5.53 0.64
CA SER A 239 -6.81 6.00 -0.76
C SER A 239 -5.87 7.18 -0.99
N SER A 240 -5.87 8.15 -0.07
CA SER A 240 -4.98 9.32 -0.10
C SER A 240 -3.54 8.93 0.22
N GLU A 241 -3.34 8.04 1.19
CA GLU A 241 -2.00 7.53 1.53
C GLU A 241 -1.35 6.81 0.36
N ARG A 242 -2.12 5.96 -0.33
CA ARG A 242 -1.66 5.27 -1.54
C ARG A 242 -1.28 6.25 -2.64
N GLU A 243 -2.09 7.27 -2.88
CA GLU A 243 -1.78 8.28 -3.89
C GLU A 243 -0.48 9.02 -3.56
N VAL A 244 -0.33 9.50 -2.32
CA VAL A 244 0.89 10.19 -1.88
C VAL A 244 2.12 9.28 -1.97
N ALA A 245 1.99 8.00 -1.62
CA ALA A 245 3.09 7.06 -1.72
C ALA A 245 3.48 6.76 -3.18
N CYS A 246 2.51 6.66 -4.08
CA CYS A 246 2.74 6.21 -5.45
C CYS A 246 3.00 7.33 -6.46
N HIS A 247 2.72 8.59 -6.12
CA HIS A 247 2.83 9.70 -7.08
C HIS A 247 4.24 9.88 -7.68
N ASN A 248 5.28 9.42 -6.98
CA ASN A 248 6.68 9.53 -7.43
C ASN A 248 7.16 8.32 -8.22
N TYR A 249 6.38 7.23 -8.25
CA TYR A 249 6.77 6.05 -8.98
C TYR A 249 6.76 6.35 -10.48
N ARG A 250 7.90 6.17 -11.14
CA ARG A 250 8.07 6.52 -12.55
C ARG A 250 7.01 5.83 -13.40
N LYS A 251 6.22 6.62 -14.16
CA LYS A 251 5.15 6.18 -15.07
C LYS A 251 3.96 5.49 -14.38
N GLU A 252 3.73 5.77 -13.11
CA GLU A 252 2.62 5.18 -12.35
C GLU A 252 1.26 5.43 -12.99
N GLU A 253 1.03 6.60 -13.56
CA GLU A 253 -0.20 6.97 -14.27
C GLU A 253 -0.49 6.09 -15.50
N VAL A 254 0.55 5.43 -16.04
CA VAL A 254 0.45 4.56 -17.21
C VAL A 254 0.19 3.12 -16.79
N HIS A 255 0.93 2.60 -15.82
CA HIS A 255 0.94 1.17 -15.50
C HIS A 255 0.31 0.81 -14.14
N GLY A 256 0.23 1.75 -13.20
CA GLY A 256 -0.37 1.58 -11.89
C GLY A 256 0.26 0.46 -11.05
N PHE A 257 1.59 0.36 -11.06
CA PHE A 257 2.33 -0.73 -10.41
C PHE A 257 2.33 -0.50 -8.90
N CYS A 258 2.71 0.69 -8.44
CA CYS A 258 2.75 1.00 -7.03
C CYS A 258 1.36 0.87 -6.40
N ALA A 259 0.35 1.44 -7.04
CA ALA A 259 -1.03 1.41 -6.56
C ALA A 259 -1.55 -0.02 -6.43
N LEU A 260 -1.20 -0.92 -7.37
CA LEU A 260 -1.51 -2.33 -7.27
C LEU A 260 -0.86 -2.95 -6.02
N ARG A 261 0.46 -2.80 -5.86
CA ARG A 261 1.18 -3.45 -4.75
C ARG A 261 0.74 -2.97 -3.37
N LEU A 262 0.49 -1.67 -3.21
CA LEU A 262 -0.05 -1.15 -1.95
C LEU A 262 -1.50 -1.59 -1.70
N THR A 263 -2.30 -1.78 -2.75
CA THR A 263 -3.67 -2.31 -2.61
C THR A 263 -3.67 -3.77 -2.18
N GLU A 264 -2.79 -4.60 -2.76
CA GLU A 264 -2.59 -6.00 -2.33
C GLU A 264 -2.10 -6.07 -0.88
N ALA A 265 -1.12 -5.25 -0.52
CA ALA A 265 -0.62 -5.13 0.85
C ALA A 265 -1.74 -4.77 1.83
N ARG A 266 -2.57 -3.77 1.52
CA ARG A 266 -3.71 -3.38 2.35
C ARG A 266 -4.73 -4.49 2.48
N ALA A 267 -4.99 -5.21 1.39
CA ALA A 267 -5.94 -6.30 1.40
C ALA A 267 -5.46 -7.46 2.28
N LEU A 268 -4.15 -7.76 2.30
CA LEU A 268 -3.50 -8.70 3.22
C LEU A 268 -3.51 -8.19 4.67
N ALA A 269 -3.28 -6.90 4.90
CA ALA A 269 -3.33 -6.29 6.23
C ALA A 269 -4.70 -6.50 6.89
N LEU A 270 -5.79 -6.19 6.17
CA LEU A 270 -7.16 -6.39 6.64
C LEU A 270 -7.47 -7.87 6.93
N GLN A 271 -6.91 -8.78 6.13
CA GLN A 271 -7.04 -10.21 6.37
C GLN A 271 -6.31 -10.64 7.64
N ALA A 272 -5.06 -10.21 7.82
CA ALA A 272 -4.26 -10.53 8.98
C ALA A 272 -4.90 -9.98 10.27
N GLU A 273 -5.44 -8.76 10.23
CA GLU A 273 -6.19 -8.17 11.35
C GLU A 273 -7.45 -8.96 11.71
N PHE A 274 -8.21 -9.41 10.70
CA PHE A 274 -9.38 -10.27 10.93
C PHE A 274 -8.98 -11.61 11.55
N GLU A 275 -7.87 -12.21 11.09
CA GLU A 275 -7.36 -13.49 11.60
C GLU A 275 -6.78 -13.38 13.02
N ALA A 276 -6.18 -12.24 13.35
CA ALA A 276 -5.61 -11.95 14.67
C ALA A 276 -6.66 -11.63 15.73
N ARG A 277 -7.86 -11.18 15.32
CA ARG A 277 -8.94 -10.93 16.28
C ARG A 277 -9.34 -12.23 16.99
N PRO A 278 -9.47 -12.21 18.33
CA PRO A 278 -9.95 -13.36 19.06
C PRO A 278 -11.28 -13.80 18.46
N LYS A 279 -11.34 -15.02 17.92
CA LYS A 279 -12.61 -15.63 17.53
C LYS A 279 -13.39 -15.78 18.82
N ASP A 280 -14.41 -14.95 19.03
CA ASP A 280 -15.18 -14.90 20.27
C ASP A 280 -15.30 -16.28 20.89
N ALA A 281 -14.82 -16.35 22.14
CA ALA A 281 -15.01 -17.46 23.04
C ALA A 281 -16.44 -17.94 22.88
N LYS A 282 -16.60 -19.19 22.38
CA LYS A 282 -17.86 -19.92 22.46
C LYS A 282 -18.40 -19.66 23.86
N GLY A 283 -19.62 -19.13 23.91
CA GLY A 283 -20.25 -18.66 25.14
C GLY A 283 -19.84 -19.53 26.31
N ALA A 284 -19.25 -18.89 27.33
CA ALA A 284 -18.99 -19.52 28.61
C ALA A 284 -20.25 -20.31 28.95
N ASN A 285 -20.05 -21.62 28.94
CA ASN A 285 -21.02 -22.65 29.20
C ASN A 285 -21.99 -22.13 30.26
N GLN A 286 -23.27 -21.97 29.93
CA GLN A 286 -24.29 -21.91 30.98
C GLN A 286 -24.08 -23.19 31.76
N ARG A 287 -23.37 -23.09 32.89
CA ARG A 287 -23.38 -24.13 33.92
C ARG A 287 -24.85 -24.31 34.23
N LYS A 288 -25.43 -25.38 33.68
CA LYS A 288 -26.70 -25.91 34.14
C LYS A 288 -26.63 -25.90 35.65
N ALA A 289 -27.45 -25.07 36.28
CA ALA A 289 -27.63 -25.09 37.71
C ALA A 289 -27.89 -26.55 38.10
N PRO A 290 -27.19 -27.10 39.12
CA PRO A 290 -27.43 -28.46 39.55
C PRO A 290 -28.90 -28.57 39.96
N ASN A 291 -29.57 -29.54 39.34
CA ASN A 291 -30.96 -29.87 39.59
C ASN A 291 -31.12 -30.17 41.09
N LYS A 292 -31.88 -29.35 41.82
CA LYS A 292 -32.20 -29.62 43.23
C LYS A 292 -33.03 -30.90 43.29
N THR A 293 -32.41 -31.99 43.70
CA THR A 293 -33.10 -33.22 44.10
C THR A 293 -33.97 -32.90 45.31
N LYS A 294 -35.30 -33.04 45.15
CA LYS A 294 -36.26 -33.04 46.26
C LYS A 294 -35.95 -34.23 47.18
N PRO A 295 -35.90 -34.05 48.52
CA PRO A 295 -35.83 -35.17 49.44
C PRO A 295 -37.13 -35.97 49.38
N LYS A 296 -37.00 -37.30 49.33
CA LYS A 296 -38.10 -38.26 49.48
C LYS A 296 -38.50 -38.31 50.96
N PRO A 297 -39.79 -38.27 51.32
CA PRO A 297 -40.20 -38.50 52.70
C PRO A 297 -40.08 -40.00 53.01
N SER A 298 -39.53 -40.32 54.17
CA SER A 298 -39.52 -41.68 54.73
C SER A 298 -40.63 -41.82 55.78
N PRO A 299 -41.17 -43.04 55.98
CA PRO A 299 -42.27 -43.34 56.91
C PRO A 299 -41.88 -43.18 58.38
#